data_AF-A0A625X7M3-F1
#
_entry.id   AF-A0A625X7M3-F1
#
_cell.length_a   1.000
_cell.length_b   1.000
_cell.length_c   1.000
_cell.angle_alpha   90.00
_cell.angle_beta   90.00
_cell.angle_gamma   90.00
#
_symmetry.space_group_name_H-M   'P 1'
#
loop_
_entity.id
_entity.type
_entity.pdbx_description
1 polymer ?
#
loop_
_entity_poly.entity_id
_entity_poly.type
_entity_poly.pdbx_seq_one_letter_code
_entity_poly.pdbx_strand_id
1 'polypeptide(L)' 'GKSLASALCYASAFASLAVETPNASDMPENDSVLHRIQGSHYKQTISTH' A
#
# COMPACT_ATOMS: atom_id res chain seq x y z
N GLY A 1 -7.12 15.41 -8.15
CA GLY A 1 -5.87 14.66 -7.95
C GLY A 1 -5.86 14.15 -6.53
N LYS A 2 -5.45 12.89 -6.30
CA LYS A 2 -5.30 12.35 -4.95
C LYS A 2 -4.01 12.92 -4.32
N SER A 3 -4.01 13.19 -3.01
CA SER A 3 -2.84 13.75 -2.32
C SER A 3 -1.66 12.78 -2.35
N LEU A 4 -0.42 13.29 -2.37
CA LEU A 4 0.80 12.47 -2.37
C LEU A 4 0.78 11.40 -1.26
N ALA A 5 0.34 11.77 -0.06
CA ALA A 5 0.19 10.84 1.07
C ALA A 5 -0.70 9.63 0.74
N SER A 6 -1.81 9.84 0.04
CA SER A 6 -2.72 8.76 -0.35
C SER A 6 -2.14 7.88 -1.46
N ALA A 7 -1.38 8.46 -2.40
CA ALA A 7 -0.67 7.69 -3.42
C ALA A 7 0.45 6.85 -2.80
N LEU A 8 1.17 7.42 -1.82
CA LEU A 8 2.25 6.73 -1.13
C LEU A 8 1.72 5.57 -0.28
N CYS A 9 0.63 5.79 0.46
CA CYS A 9 -0.04 4.74 1.23
C CYS A 9 -0.51 3.58 0.33
N TYR A 10 -1.08 3.91 -0.84
CA TYR A 10 -1.45 2.90 -1.83
C TYR A 10 -0.25 2.11 -2.35
N ALA A 11 0.82 2.81 -2.76
CA ALA A 11 2.03 2.17 -3.26
C ALA A 11 2.68 1.26 -2.20
N SER A 12 2.72 1.69 -0.94
CA SER A 12 3.24 0.88 0.17
C SER A 12 2.40 -0.37 0.40
N ALA A 13 1.07 -0.24 0.47
CA ALA A 13 0.19 -1.39 0.66
C ALA A 13 0.27 -2.37 -0.52
N PHE A 14 0.34 -1.85 -1.75
CA PHE A 14 0.52 -2.63 -2.96
C PHE A 14 1.86 -3.39 -2.96
N ALA A 15 2.96 -2.71 -2.64
CA ALA A 15 4.28 -3.33 -2.57
C ALA A 15 4.35 -4.44 -1.51
N SER A 16 3.74 -4.23 -0.33
CA SER A 16 3.64 -5.27 0.69
C SER A 16 2.91 -6.51 0.18
N LEU A 17 1.74 -6.33 -0.45
CA LEU A 17 0.98 -7.44 -1.01
C LEU A 17 1.71 -8.16 -2.14
N ALA A 18 2.42 -7.42 -3.00
CA ALA A 18 3.20 -7.98 -4.09
C ALA A 18 4.42 -8.80 -3.63
N VAL A 19 4.91 -8.56 -2.42
CA VAL A 19 5.98 -9.39 -1.80
C VAL A 19 5.41 -10.67 -1.19
N GLU A 20 4.18 -10.61 -0.66
CA GLU A 20 3.47 -11.78 -0.13
C GLU A 20 2.94 -12.71 -1.24
N THR A 21 2.74 -12.19 -2.46
CA THR A 21 2.35 -13.03 -3.59
C THR A 21 3.50 -13.95 -3.99
N PRO A 22 3.27 -15.27 -4.08
CA PRO A 22 4.31 -16.24 -4.39
C PRO A 22 4.84 -16.11 -5.83
N ASN A 23 4.09 -15.45 -6.70
CA ASN A 23 4.44 -15.24 -8.09
C ASN A 23 4.64 -13.74 -8.34
N ALA A 24 5.85 -13.34 -8.76
CA ALA A 24 6.19 -11.93 -8.96
C ALA A 24 5.40 -11.24 -10.09
N SER A 25 4.73 -12.02 -10.94
CA SER A 25 3.84 -11.51 -12.00
C SER A 25 2.40 -11.33 -11.53
N ASP A 26 2.03 -11.84 -10.36
CA ASP A 26 0.66 -11.74 -9.86
C ASP A 26 0.50 -10.38 -9.19
N MET A 27 -0.16 -9.48 -9.91
CA MET A 27 -0.40 -8.13 -9.44
C MET A 27 -1.50 -8.14 -8.38
N PRO A 28 -1.29 -7.59 -7.17
CA PRO A 28 -2.32 -7.57 -6.15
C PRO A 28 -3.52 -6.74 -6.59
N GLU A 29 -4.72 -7.28 -6.36
CA GLU A 29 -5.97 -6.61 -6.73
C GLU A 29 -6.16 -5.32 -5.95
N ASN A 30 -6.73 -4.31 -6.62
CA ASN A 30 -6.98 -3.01 -6.00
C ASN A 30 -7.86 -3.12 -4.74
N ASP A 31 -8.80 -4.05 -4.70
CA ASP A 31 -9.65 -4.26 -3.52
C ASP A 31 -8.84 -4.76 -2.32
N SER A 32 -7.91 -5.70 -2.53
CA SER A 32 -6.99 -6.19 -1.50
C SER A 32 -6.06 -5.08 -0.98
N VAL A 33 -5.59 -4.21 -1.87
CA VAL A 33 -4.77 -3.04 -1.51
C VAL A 33 -5.56 -2.08 -0.64
N LEU A 34 -6.80 -1.76 -1.01
CA LEU A 34 -7.68 -0.89 -0.23
C LEU A 34 -8.04 -1.51 1.12
N HIS A 35 -8.35 -2.80 1.15
CA HIS A 35 -8.63 -3.54 2.38
C HIS A 35 -7.43 -3.50 3.33
N ARG A 36 -6.21 -3.62 2.80
CA ARG A 36 -4.99 -3.51 3.59
C ARG A 36 -4.74 -2.09 4.10
N ILE A 37 -5.02 -1.05 3.31
CA ILE A 37 -4.95 0.35 3.78
C ILE A 37 -5.95 0.61 4.91
N GLN A 38 -7.14 0.01 4.84
CA GLN A 38 -8.20 0.17 5.84
C GLN A 38 -7.94 -0.65 7.11
N GLY A 39 -7.41 -1.87 6.98
CA GLY A 39 -7.10 -2.77 8.10
C GLY A 39 -5.74 -2.50 8.75
N SER A 40 -4.79 -1.92 8.03
CA SER A 40 -3.52 -1.48 8.60
C SER A 40 -3.73 -0.12 9.25
N HIS A 41 -3.53 -0.03 10.56
CA HIS A 41 -3.21 1.24 11.22
C HIS A 41 -1.81 1.72 10.77
N TYR A 42 -1.61 1.92 9.47
CA TYR A 42 -0.34 2.32 8.89
C TYR A 42 -0.07 3.78 9.30
N LYS A 43 0.63 3.94 10.41
CA LYS A 43 1.13 5.22 10.91
C LYS A 43 2.39 5.55 10.14
N GLN A 44 2.25 6.25 9.02
CA GLN A 44 3.41 6.92 8.41
C GLN A 44 3.86 8.04 9.33
N THR A 45 4.91 7.79 10.10
CA THR A 45 5.65 8.87 10.76
C THR A 45 6.56 9.48 9.69
N ILE A 46 6.07 10.51 9.02
CA ILE A 46 6.91 11.32 8.12
C ILE A 46 7.76 12.22 9.02
N SER A 47 9.00 11.81 9.32
CA SER A 47 9.96 12.68 9.99
C SER A 47 10.47 13.71 8.97
N THR A 48 10.03 14.96 9.13
CA THR A 48 10.64 16.12 8.47
C THR A 48 11.86 16.56 9.27
N HIS A 49 13.05 16.18 8.80
CA HIS A 49 14.32 16.77 9.22
C HIS A 49 14.82 17.72 8.13
#